data_AF-A0A2D6CWX7-F1
#
_entry.id   AF-A0A2D6CWX7-F1
#
_cell.length_a   1.000
_cell.length_b   1.000
_cell.length_c   1.000
_cell.angle_alpha   90.00
_cell.angle_beta   90.00
_cell.angle_gamma   90.00
#
_symmetry.space_group_name_H-M   'P 1'
#
loop_
_entity.id
_entity.type
_entity.pdbx_description
1 polymer ?
#
loop_
_entity_poly.entity_id
_entity_poly.type
_entity_poly.pdbx_seq_one_letter_code
_entity_poly.pdbx_strand_id
1 'polypeptide(L)' 'MGWGLVNRTNAYTAHMEDDLTDVVLGGMGVARGHGLHLFDARPPIVGIEFEMDVRGVAHERHV' A
#
# COMPACT_ATOMS: atom_id res chain seq x y z
N MET A 1 -0.50 3.08 -16.54
CA MET A 1 -1.27 2.10 -15.74
C MET A 1 -2.00 2.88 -14.66
N GLY A 2 -3.30 2.70 -14.49
CA GLY A 2 -4.09 3.41 -13.47
C GLY A 2 -4.50 2.50 -12.32
N TRP A 3 -5.02 3.09 -11.24
CA TRP A 3 -5.48 2.36 -10.05
C TRP A 3 -6.47 1.22 -10.36
N GLY A 4 -7.25 1.31 -11.44
CA GLY A 4 -8.22 0.27 -11.82
C GLY A 4 -7.65 -1.12 -12.11
N LEU A 5 -6.33 -1.29 -12.19
CA LEU A 5 -5.67 -2.59 -12.37
C LEU A 5 -4.98 -3.11 -11.11
N VAL A 6 -4.94 -2.31 -10.04
CA VAL A 6 -4.24 -2.64 -8.79
C VAL A 6 -5.08 -3.60 -7.98
N ASN A 7 -4.47 -4.71 -7.54
CA ASN A 7 -5.15 -5.72 -6.72
C ASN A 7 -4.45 -6.02 -5.39
N ARG A 8 -3.27 -5.42 -5.15
CA ARG A 8 -2.62 -5.43 -3.84
C ARG A 8 -1.76 -4.19 -3.66
N THR A 9 -1.86 -3.61 -2.47
CA THR A 9 -1.08 -2.45 -2.04
C THR A 9 -0.52 -2.73 -0.66
N ASN A 10 0.81 -2.71 -0.55
CA ASN A 10 1.51 -2.83 0.72
C ASN A 10 2.16 -1.48 1.04
N ALA A 11 2.17 -1.08 2.31
CA ALA A 11 2.97 0.03 2.79
C ALA A 11 3.78 -0.37 4.02
N TYR A 12 5.01 0.11 4.04
CA TYR A 12 6.00 -0.16 5.08
C TYR A 12 6.30 1.17 5.76
N THR A 13 6.02 1.28 7.06
CA THR A 13 6.18 2.54 7.79
C THR A 13 6.57 2.33 9.24
N ALA A 14 7.25 3.32 9.82
CA ALA A 14 7.52 3.39 11.25
C ALA A 14 6.45 4.21 12.01
N HIS A 15 5.53 4.88 11.30
CA HIS A 15 4.48 5.71 11.88
C HIS A 15 3.25 4.89 12.29
N MET A 16 2.37 5.50 13.10
CA MET A 16 1.09 4.90 13.43
C MET A 16 0.15 4.90 12.23
N GLU A 17 -0.78 3.94 12.20
CA GLU A 17 -1.52 3.52 11.02
C GLU A 17 -2.53 4.57 10.51
N ASP A 18 -3.07 5.42 11.38
CA ASP A 18 -4.28 6.21 11.11
C ASP A 18 -4.09 7.26 9.99
N ASP A 19 -3.01 8.06 10.04
CA ASP A 19 -2.81 9.17 9.09
C ASP A 19 -2.45 8.68 7.68
N LEU A 20 -1.64 7.62 7.58
CA LEU A 20 -1.20 7.07 6.30
C LEU A 20 -2.36 6.35 5.59
N THR A 21 -3.18 5.65 6.35
CA THR A 21 -4.28 4.84 5.82
C THR A 21 -5.31 5.70 5.09
N ASP A 22 -5.74 6.80 5.70
CA ASP A 22 -6.76 7.66 5.12
C ASP A 22 -6.29 8.34 3.82
N VAL A 23 -5.05 8.84 3.81
CA VAL A 23 -4.45 9.47 2.62
C VAL A 23 -4.31 8.46 1.48
N VAL A 24 -3.77 7.28 1.76
CA VAL A 24 -3.54 6.26 0.73
C VAL A 24 -4.85 5.71 0.21
N LEU A 25 -5.78 5.30 1.08
CA LEU A 25 -7.09 4.78 0.67
C LEU A 25 -7.94 5.81 -0.06
N GLY A 26 -7.76 7.11 0.22
CA GLY A 26 -8.39 8.20 -0.52
C GLY A 26 -7.92 8.29 -1.98
N GLY A 27 -6.66 7.99 -2.25
CA GLY A 27 -6.05 8.05 -3.58
C GLY A 27 -6.30 6.83 -4.48
N MET A 28 -6.72 5.69 -3.91
CA MET A 28 -6.80 4.39 -4.62
C MET A 28 -7.99 4.23 -5.57
N GLY A 29 -9.00 5.09 -5.53
CA GLY A 29 -10.21 4.94 -6.36
C GLY A 29 -10.87 3.56 -6.20
N VAL A 30 -11.17 2.88 -7.31
CA VAL A 30 -11.80 1.55 -7.30
C VAL A 30 -10.94 0.47 -6.62
N ALA A 31 -9.61 0.63 -6.61
CA ALA A 31 -8.71 -0.33 -5.95
C ALA A 31 -8.81 -0.28 -4.42
N ARG A 32 -9.49 0.71 -3.84
CA ARG A 32 -9.75 0.79 -2.40
C ARG A 32 -10.41 -0.48 -1.86
N GLY A 33 -11.22 -1.17 -2.67
CA GLY A 33 -11.84 -2.44 -2.30
C GLY A 33 -10.85 -3.58 -2.01
N HIS A 34 -9.61 -3.48 -2.49
CA HIS A 34 -8.54 -4.44 -2.19
C HIS A 34 -7.78 -4.13 -0.89
N GLY A 35 -8.08 -2.98 -0.25
CA GLY A 35 -7.48 -2.57 1.01
C GLY A 35 -6.01 -2.14 0.90
N LEU A 36 -5.47 -1.74 2.05
CA LEU A 36 -4.07 -1.39 2.26
C LEU A 36 -3.50 -2.32 3.32
N HIS A 37 -2.37 -2.97 3.02
CA HIS A 37 -1.68 -3.84 3.95
C HIS A 37 -0.49 -3.09 4.57
N LEU A 38 -0.53 -2.87 5.87
CA LEU A 38 0.53 -2.15 6.60
C LEU A 38 1.53 -3.11 7.23
N PHE A 39 2.80 -2.74 7.20
CA PHE A 39 3.91 -3.47 7.79
C PHE A 39 4.80 -2.51 8.58
N ASP A 40 5.22 -2.93 9.78
CA ASP A 40 6.14 -2.14 10.62
C ASP A 40 7.56 -2.16 10.02
N ALA A 41 8.13 -0.97 9.83
CA ALA A 41 9.43 -0.77 9.19
C ALA A 41 10.46 -0.18 10.17
N ARG A 42 10.62 -0.83 11.34
CA ARG A 42 11.61 -0.40 12.35
C ARG A 42 12.93 -1.17 12.22
N PRO A 43 14.08 -0.50 12.45
CA PRO A 43 14.22 0.92 12.79
C PRO A 43 13.93 1.84 11.58
N PRO A 44 13.42 3.06 11.81
CA PRO A 44 13.09 3.98 10.74
C PRO A 44 14.32 4.32 9.90
N ILE A 45 14.14 4.38 8.58
CA ILE A 45 15.16 4.87 7.66
C ILE A 45 15.07 6.40 7.62
N VAL A 46 16.19 7.08 7.88
CA VAL A 46 16.23 8.55 7.89
C VAL A 46 15.81 9.10 6.52
N GLY A 47 14.79 9.96 6.52
CA GLY A 47 14.26 10.60 5.30
C GLY A 47 13.23 9.77 4.54
N ILE A 48 12.77 8.64 5.09
CA ILE A 48 11.67 7.84 4.54
C ILE A 48 10.58 7.68 5.60
N GLU A 49 9.44 8.32 5.39
CA GLU A 49 8.27 8.18 6.27
C GLU A 49 7.56 6.84 5.99
N PHE A 50 7.43 6.48 4.72
CA PHE A 50 6.90 5.19 4.31
C PHE A 50 7.36 4.82 2.89
N GLU A 51 7.37 3.53 2.60
CA GLU A 51 7.57 2.96 1.27
C GLU A 51 6.32 2.18 0.86
N MET A 52 6.00 2.15 -0.44
CA MET A 52 4.82 1.45 -0.96
C MET A 52 5.17 0.53 -2.13
N ASP A 53 4.63 -0.69 -2.06
CA ASP A 53 4.59 -1.62 -3.17
C ASP A 53 3.17 -1.70 -3.73
N VAL A 54 3.02 -1.37 -5.00
CA VAL A 54 1.74 -1.41 -5.72
C VAL A 54 1.83 -2.41 -6.85
N ARG A 55 0.91 -3.38 -6.88
CA ARG A 55 0.86 -4.38 -7.94
C ARG A 55 -0.53 -4.56 -8.52
N GLY A 56 -0.53 -4.84 -9.82
CA GLY A 56 -1.71 -5.28 -10.56
C GLY A 56 -1.36 -6.52 -11.35
N VAL A 57 -2.11 -7.61 -11.16
CA VAL A 57 -1.97 -8.83 -11.98
C VAL A 57 -3.33 -9.25 -12.51
N ALA A 58 -3.37 -9.71 -13.76
CA ALA A 58 -4.59 -10.30 -14.32
C ALA A 58 -4.95 -11.64 -13.63
N HIS A 59 -3.96 -12.34 -13.08
CA HIS A 59 -4.15 -13.57 -12.31
C HIS A 59 -2.97 -13.78 -11.34
N GLU A 60 -3.25 -14.07 -10.08
CA GLU A 60 -2.25 -14.64 -9.17
C GLU A 60 -2.11 -16.14 -9.49
N ARG A 61 -0.87 -16.62 -9.63
CA ARG A 61 -0.56 -18.05 -9.72
C ARG A 61 0.20 -18.43 -8.45
N HIS A 62 -0.41 -19.26 -7.62
CA HIS A 62 0.32 -19.98 -6.57
C HIS A 62 1.03 -21.17 -7.23
N VAL A 63 2.36 -21.19 -7.13
CA VAL A 63 3.21 -22.33 -7.48
C VAL A 63 3.56 -23.09 -6.22
#